data_AF-A0A7S0LKC6-F1
#
_entry.id   AF-A0A7S0LKC6-F1
#
_cell.length_a   1.000
_cell.length_b   1.000
_cell.length_c   1.000
_cell.angle_alpha   90.00
_cell.angle_beta   90.00
_cell.angle_gamma   90.00
#
_symmetry.space_group_name_H-M   'P 1'
#
loop_
_entity.id
_entity.type
_entity.pdbx_description
1 polymer ?
#
loop_
_entity_poly.entity_id
_entity_poly.type
_entity_poly.pdbx_seq_one_letter_code
_entity_poly.pdbx_strand_id
1 'polypeptide(L)'
;WLGAIEAVFWFAGFVLLIEWAVFHTFPVWGFSRRALVGATLKLIASVLFNVQPWSNIVDRGFAQPGVGVPWSNFAGIIFFHTGNLVDCVGLTLLWDRQRPFSWGNLPTYGLWTYTTATWFLVIADGIEYFSDIDPWGPPSSPHISHTSLMFIAPGQIIGSTLLLAGSVIFTVWSAVEWPEPAAIKPTSETMTEPLTRGSAINST
;
A
#
# COMPACT_ATOMS: atom_id res chain seq x y z
N TRP A 1 -19.98 -12.84 -2.52
CA TRP A 1 -20.38 -11.54 -3.10
C TRP A 1 -19.64 -10.37 -2.46
N LEU A 2 -19.75 -10.13 -1.15
CA LEU A 2 -19.06 -9.00 -0.50
C LEU A 2 -17.54 -9.01 -0.69
N GLY A 3 -16.86 -10.15 -0.49
CA GLY A 3 -15.41 -10.23 -0.71
C GLY A 3 -14.97 -10.01 -2.17
N ALA A 4 -15.80 -10.37 -3.16
CA ALA A 4 -15.50 -10.09 -4.57
C ALA A 4 -15.62 -8.58 -4.87
N ILE A 5 -16.68 -7.95 -4.34
CA ILE A 5 -16.89 -6.51 -4.46
C ILE A 5 -15.75 -5.75 -3.79
N GLU A 6 -15.36 -6.15 -2.58
CA GLU A 6 -14.24 -5.59 -1.84
C GLU A 6 -12.93 -5.68 -2.64
N ALA A 7 -12.60 -6.85 -3.20
CA ALA A 7 -11.38 -7.03 -3.99
C ALA A 7 -11.35 -6.14 -5.24
N VAL A 8 -12.50 -5.88 -5.89
CA VAL A 8 -12.61 -4.93 -7.00
C VAL A 8 -12.33 -3.50 -6.55
N PHE A 9 -12.88 -3.09 -5.40
CA PHE A 9 -12.61 -1.76 -4.83
C PHE A 9 -11.14 -1.61 -4.42
N TRP A 10 -10.51 -2.65 -3.87
CA TRP A 10 -9.07 -2.66 -3.60
C TRP A 10 -8.24 -2.51 -4.86
N PHE A 11 -8.58 -3.26 -5.92
CA PHE A 11 -7.91 -3.14 -7.21
C PHE A 11 -7.99 -1.70 -7.75
N ALA A 12 -9.21 -1.15 -7.82
CA ALA A 12 -9.43 0.23 -8.27
C ALA A 12 -8.67 1.23 -7.38
N GLY A 13 -8.70 1.05 -6.06
CA GLY A 13 -7.98 1.87 -5.10
C GLY A 13 -6.47 1.84 -5.32
N PHE A 14 -5.86 0.69 -5.60
CA PHE A 14 -4.42 0.60 -5.85
C PHE A 14 -4.02 1.13 -7.22
N VAL A 15 -4.87 1.04 -8.24
CA VAL A 15 -4.66 1.74 -9.51
C VAL A 15 -4.65 3.25 -9.29
N LEU A 16 -5.63 3.78 -8.56
CA LEU A 16 -5.67 5.20 -8.19
C LEU A 16 -4.48 5.59 -7.31
N LEU A 17 -4.01 4.70 -6.44
CA LEU A 17 -2.81 4.92 -5.63
C LEU A 17 -1.56 5.05 -6.50
N ILE A 18 -1.41 4.25 -7.57
CA ILE A 18 -0.31 4.41 -8.53
C ILE A 18 -0.40 5.79 -9.16
N GLU A 19 -1.56 6.16 -9.70
CA GLU A 19 -1.75 7.44 -10.37
C GLU A 19 -1.43 8.62 -9.44
N TRP A 20 -2.01 8.57 -8.24
CA TRP A 20 -1.83 9.59 -7.24
C TRP A 20 -0.38 9.60 -6.73
N ALA A 21 0.07 8.53 -6.06
CA ALA A 21 1.32 8.53 -5.30
C ALA A 21 2.59 8.48 -6.18
N VAL A 22 2.51 7.98 -7.42
CA VAL A 22 3.68 7.87 -8.31
C VAL A 22 3.80 9.07 -9.24
N PHE A 23 2.70 9.59 -9.77
CA PHE A 23 2.73 10.60 -10.82
C PHE A 23 2.31 12.00 -10.37
N HIS A 24 1.38 12.14 -9.42
CA HIS A 24 0.72 13.43 -9.17
C HIS A 24 0.96 14.07 -7.81
N THR A 25 1.20 13.33 -6.73
CA THR A 25 0.83 13.87 -5.40
C THR A 25 1.77 14.93 -4.82
N PHE A 26 3.08 14.90 -5.07
CA PHE A 26 3.96 15.91 -4.49
C PHE A 26 5.07 16.34 -5.44
N PRO A 27 5.05 17.60 -5.95
CA PRO A 27 6.18 18.18 -6.68
C PRO A 27 7.50 18.07 -5.91
N VAL A 28 7.40 18.04 -4.57
CA VAL A 28 8.53 17.92 -3.65
C VAL A 28 9.08 16.48 -3.59
N TRP A 29 8.28 15.46 -3.90
CA TRP A 29 8.67 14.04 -3.73
C TRP A 29 8.93 13.34 -5.05
N GLY A 30 8.41 13.88 -6.17
CA GLY A 30 8.68 13.41 -7.53
C GLY A 30 8.33 11.94 -7.76
N PHE A 31 8.82 11.40 -8.87
CA PHE A 31 8.65 9.99 -9.21
C PHE A 31 9.42 9.09 -8.23
N SER A 32 8.71 8.35 -7.38
CA SER A 32 9.31 7.43 -6.41
C SER A 32 9.23 5.97 -6.89
N ARG A 33 10.38 5.40 -7.27
CA ARG A 33 10.49 3.97 -7.62
C ARG A 33 10.02 3.05 -6.51
N ARG A 34 10.21 3.45 -5.25
CA ARG A 34 9.77 2.67 -4.08
C ARG A 34 8.25 2.66 -3.96
N ALA A 35 7.62 3.83 -4.09
CA ALA A 35 6.15 3.94 -4.06
C ALA A 35 5.52 3.14 -5.21
N LEU A 36 6.13 3.14 -6.39
CA LEU A 36 5.69 2.31 -7.51
C LEU A 36 5.77 0.82 -7.19
N VAL A 37 6.88 0.35 -6.62
CA VAL A 37 7.02 -1.06 -6.19
C VAL A 37 5.98 -1.40 -5.13
N GLY A 38 5.85 -0.57 -4.09
CA GLY A 38 4.88 -0.76 -3.01
C GLY A 38 3.44 -0.85 -3.53
N ALA A 39 3.03 0.08 -4.38
CA ALA A 39 1.69 0.09 -4.99
C ALA A 39 1.47 -1.08 -5.96
N THR A 40 2.49 -1.49 -6.73
CA THR A 40 2.42 -2.65 -7.63
C THR A 40 2.21 -3.95 -6.85
N LEU A 41 2.92 -4.15 -5.73
CA LEU A 41 2.74 -5.33 -4.88
C LEU A 41 1.31 -5.39 -4.31
N LYS A 42 0.74 -4.25 -3.91
CA LYS A 42 -0.65 -4.15 -3.45
C LYS A 42 -1.64 -4.45 -4.57
N LEU A 43 -1.37 -4.00 -5.78
CA LEU A 43 -2.19 -4.31 -6.96
C LEU A 43 -2.19 -5.82 -7.25
N ILE A 44 -1.03 -6.47 -7.22
CA ILE A 44 -0.92 -7.94 -7.34
C ILE A 44 -1.73 -8.62 -6.24
N ALA A 45 -1.60 -8.16 -4.99
CA ALA A 45 -2.37 -8.69 -3.87
C ALA A 45 -3.88 -8.63 -4.10
N SER A 46 -4.41 -7.51 -4.61
CA SER A 46 -5.85 -7.38 -4.90
C SER A 46 -6.36 -8.36 -5.95
N VAL A 47 -5.53 -8.75 -6.92
CA VAL A 47 -5.87 -9.80 -7.89
C VAL A 47 -5.92 -11.16 -7.21
N LEU A 48 -4.93 -11.48 -6.36
CA LEU A 48 -4.86 -12.74 -5.63
C LEU A 48 -6.01 -12.91 -4.62
N PHE A 49 -6.38 -11.84 -3.91
CA PHE A 49 -7.56 -11.81 -3.04
C PHE A 49 -8.87 -12.00 -3.80
N ASN A 50 -8.91 -11.70 -5.09
CA ASN A 50 -10.10 -11.90 -5.92
C ASN A 50 -10.29 -13.37 -6.33
N VAL A 51 -9.21 -14.16 -6.42
CA VAL A 51 -9.26 -15.56 -6.87
C VAL A 51 -10.19 -16.40 -5.99
N GLN A 52 -10.13 -16.26 -4.66
CA GLN A 52 -10.94 -17.06 -3.72
C GLN A 52 -12.44 -16.74 -3.77
N PRO A 53 -12.91 -15.47 -3.80
CA PRO A 53 -14.32 -15.16 -4.04
C PRO A 53 -14.84 -15.67 -5.39
N TRP A 54 -14.04 -15.61 -6.46
CA TRP A 54 -14.46 -16.08 -7.79
C TRP A 54 -14.52 -17.61 -7.87
N SER A 55 -13.56 -18.33 -7.29
CA SER A 55 -13.59 -19.80 -7.24
C SER A 55 -14.88 -20.28 -6.54
N ASN A 56 -15.22 -19.67 -5.41
CA ASN A 56 -16.45 -19.94 -4.68
C ASN A 56 -17.74 -19.61 -5.46
N ILE A 57 -17.72 -18.69 -6.43
CA ILE A 57 -18.87 -18.39 -7.31
C ILE A 57 -19.00 -19.48 -8.37
N VAL A 58 -17.87 -19.89 -8.98
CA VAL A 58 -17.83 -20.93 -10.01
C VAL A 58 -18.25 -22.28 -9.43
N ASP A 59 -17.80 -22.61 -8.22
CA ASP A 59 -18.13 -23.86 -7.54
C ASP A 59 -19.60 -24.01 -7.17
N ARG A 60 -20.36 -22.91 -7.01
CA ARG A 60 -21.81 -23.02 -6.76
C ARG A 60 -22.57 -23.66 -7.93
N GLY A 61 -21.93 -23.81 -9.11
CA GLY A 61 -22.44 -24.57 -10.24
C GLY A 61 -22.00 -26.04 -10.29
N PHE A 62 -21.04 -26.46 -9.45
CA PHE A 62 -20.50 -27.82 -9.39
C PHE A 62 -20.76 -28.44 -8.00
N ALA A 63 -20.90 -29.76 -7.91
CA ALA A 63 -21.40 -30.46 -6.71
C ALA A 63 -20.47 -30.42 -5.47
N GLN A 64 -19.46 -29.56 -5.44
CA GLN A 64 -18.46 -29.45 -4.39
C GLN A 64 -18.45 -28.00 -3.85
N PRO A 65 -19.30 -27.67 -2.88
CA PRO A 65 -19.29 -26.34 -2.28
C PRO A 65 -17.97 -26.10 -1.55
N GLY A 66 -17.23 -25.08 -1.99
CA GLY A 66 -16.14 -24.50 -1.20
C GLY A 66 -14.74 -24.83 -1.67
N VAL A 67 -14.45 -24.95 -2.97
CA VAL A 67 -13.06 -24.89 -3.49
C VAL A 67 -12.58 -23.45 -3.40
N GLY A 68 -12.41 -22.99 -2.16
CA GLY A 68 -11.55 -21.85 -1.89
C GLY A 68 -10.16 -22.14 -2.44
N VAL A 69 -9.40 -21.09 -2.71
CA VAL A 69 -8.00 -21.21 -3.10
C VAL A 69 -7.17 -20.61 -1.95
N PRO A 70 -6.96 -21.32 -0.82
CA PRO A 70 -6.37 -20.73 0.39
C PRO A 70 -4.98 -20.14 0.12
N TRP A 71 -4.22 -20.75 -0.79
CA TRP A 71 -2.91 -20.24 -1.19
C TRP A 71 -2.99 -18.84 -1.80
N SER A 72 -4.05 -18.51 -2.53
CA SER A 72 -4.15 -17.20 -3.19
C SER A 72 -4.40 -16.10 -2.18
N ASN A 73 -5.19 -16.38 -1.13
CA ASN A 73 -5.39 -15.44 -0.03
C ASN A 73 -4.09 -15.22 0.76
N PHE A 74 -3.40 -16.32 1.12
CA PHE A 74 -2.12 -16.22 1.82
C PHE A 74 -1.04 -15.51 0.99
N ALA A 75 -0.90 -15.85 -0.28
CA ALA A 75 0.02 -15.15 -1.18
C ALA A 75 -0.36 -13.67 -1.30
N GLY A 76 -1.66 -13.37 -1.46
CA GLY A 76 -2.19 -12.01 -1.50
C GLY A 76 -1.78 -11.19 -0.29
N ILE A 77 -1.95 -11.72 0.93
CA ILE A 77 -1.60 -10.97 2.14
C ILE A 77 -0.09 -10.76 2.30
N ILE A 78 0.73 -11.72 1.86
CA ILE A 78 2.20 -11.56 1.84
C ILE A 78 2.61 -10.45 0.87
N PHE A 79 2.03 -10.39 -0.33
CA PHE A 79 2.27 -9.29 -1.27
C PHE A 79 1.81 -7.95 -0.70
N PHE A 80 0.63 -7.91 -0.09
CA PHE A 80 0.08 -6.70 0.51
C PHE A 80 0.95 -6.19 1.67
N HIS A 81 1.37 -7.10 2.56
CA HIS A 81 2.27 -6.81 3.68
C HIS A 81 3.64 -6.32 3.19
N THR A 82 4.22 -6.99 2.20
CA THR A 82 5.51 -6.59 1.61
C THR A 82 5.41 -5.19 1.00
N GLY A 83 4.32 -4.90 0.28
CA GLY A 83 4.05 -3.56 -0.24
C GLY A 83 3.95 -2.50 0.87
N ASN A 84 3.32 -2.83 2.00
CA ASN A 84 3.24 -1.93 3.17
C ASN A 84 4.62 -1.70 3.80
N LEU A 85 5.45 -2.74 3.94
CA LEU A 85 6.82 -2.62 4.47
C LEU A 85 7.68 -1.70 3.60
N VAL A 86 7.62 -1.86 2.27
CA VAL A 86 8.38 -1.02 1.33
C VAL A 86 8.03 0.46 1.50
N ASP A 87 6.73 0.78 1.54
CA ASP A 87 6.27 2.16 1.70
C ASP A 87 6.60 2.69 3.11
N CYS A 88 6.47 1.85 4.14
CA CYS A 88 6.73 2.20 5.54
C CYS A 88 8.20 2.56 5.77
N VAL A 89 9.13 1.79 5.21
CA VAL A 89 10.57 2.12 5.22
C VAL A 89 10.82 3.43 4.48
N GLY A 90 10.15 3.66 3.35
CA GLY A 90 10.24 4.91 2.60
C GLY A 90 9.84 6.13 3.41
N LEU A 91 8.65 6.10 4.02
CA LEU A 91 8.11 7.21 4.81
C LEU A 91 8.83 7.43 6.15
N THR A 92 9.34 6.37 6.77
CA THR A 92 10.08 6.48 8.04
C THR A 92 11.34 7.34 7.90
N LEU A 93 11.93 7.42 6.70
CA LEU A 93 13.05 8.32 6.43
C LEU A 93 12.66 9.80 6.43
N LEU A 94 11.38 10.10 6.23
CA LEU A 94 10.83 11.46 6.18
C LEU A 94 10.24 11.89 7.53
N TRP A 95 10.36 11.04 8.55
CA TRP A 95 9.84 11.32 9.88
C TRP A 95 10.54 12.50 10.55
N ASP A 96 9.77 13.52 10.91
CA ASP A 96 10.26 14.62 11.75
C ASP A 96 10.34 14.17 13.22
N ARG A 97 11.56 13.87 13.67
CA ARG A 97 11.84 13.44 15.05
C ARG A 97 11.74 14.58 16.07
N GLN A 98 11.90 15.83 15.63
CA GLN A 98 11.82 16.99 16.51
C GLN A 98 10.37 17.36 16.82
N ARG A 99 9.45 17.06 15.89
CA ARG A 99 8.01 17.29 16.05
C ARG A 99 7.23 15.99 15.79
N PRO A 100 7.28 15.02 16.72
CA PRO A 100 6.68 13.70 16.52
C PRO A 100 5.19 13.79 16.16
N PHE A 101 4.43 14.62 16.87
CA PHE A 101 2.98 14.79 16.65
C PHE A 101 2.63 15.80 15.54
N SER A 102 3.54 16.09 14.61
CA SER A 102 3.27 17.00 13.50
C SER A 102 2.35 16.37 12.45
N TRP A 103 1.60 17.22 11.75
CA TRP A 103 0.75 16.80 10.62
C TRP A 103 1.55 16.09 9.51
N GLY A 104 2.81 16.49 9.33
CA GLY A 104 3.72 15.89 8.35
C GLY A 104 4.04 14.41 8.64
N ASN A 105 3.88 13.95 9.89
CA ASN A 105 4.14 12.57 10.27
C ASN A 105 2.91 11.65 10.16
N LEU A 106 1.69 12.18 9.95
CA LEU A 106 0.47 11.37 9.82
C LEU A 106 0.53 10.27 8.75
N PRO A 107 1.10 10.49 7.56
CA PRO A 107 1.27 9.42 6.57
C PRO A 107 2.10 8.26 7.12
N THR A 108 3.16 8.59 7.87
CA THR A 108 4.04 7.58 8.46
C THR A 108 3.31 6.80 9.55
N TYR A 109 2.54 7.48 10.40
CA TYR A 109 1.65 6.81 11.36
C TYR A 109 0.67 5.86 10.64
N GLY A 110 -0.01 6.33 9.60
CA GLY A 110 -0.94 5.53 8.80
C GLY A 110 -0.28 4.29 8.20
N LEU A 111 0.94 4.39 7.65
CA LEU A 111 1.65 3.23 7.11
C LEU A 111 2.10 2.23 8.19
N TRP A 112 2.53 2.71 9.35
CA TRP A 112 2.84 1.82 10.48
C TRP A 112 1.58 1.09 10.96
N THR A 113 0.42 1.77 10.97
CA THR A 113 -0.88 1.16 11.25
C THR A 113 -1.21 0.09 10.22
N TYR A 114 -1.05 0.34 8.92
CA TYR A 114 -1.26 -0.67 7.87
C TYR A 114 -0.29 -1.85 7.96
N THR A 115 0.98 -1.61 8.27
CA THR A 115 1.99 -2.66 8.43
C THR A 115 1.64 -3.55 9.63
N THR A 116 1.21 -2.94 10.74
CA THR A 116 0.76 -3.66 11.93
C THR A 116 -0.52 -4.46 11.63
N ALA A 117 -1.47 -3.86 10.91
CA ALA A 117 -2.69 -4.54 10.46
C ALA A 117 -2.37 -5.81 9.67
N THR A 118 -1.48 -5.67 8.68
CA THR A 118 -1.11 -6.79 7.81
C THR A 118 -0.29 -7.86 8.51
N TRP A 119 0.42 -7.57 9.60
CA TRP A 119 1.01 -8.63 10.43
C TRP A 119 -0.05 -9.55 11.05
N PHE A 120 -1.12 -8.99 11.61
CA PHE A 120 -2.21 -9.80 12.16
C PHE A 120 -2.89 -10.65 11.09
N LEU A 121 -3.09 -10.09 9.90
CA LEU A 121 -3.68 -10.81 8.77
C LEU A 121 -2.74 -11.90 8.23
N VAL A 122 -1.45 -11.63 8.06
CA VAL A 122 -0.45 -12.65 7.67
C VAL A 122 -0.43 -13.81 8.66
N ILE A 123 -0.50 -13.53 9.97
CA ILE A 123 -0.55 -14.58 10.99
C ILE A 123 -1.85 -15.37 10.89
N ALA A 124 -3.00 -14.70 10.79
CA ALA A 124 -4.30 -15.36 10.70
C ALA A 124 -4.44 -16.21 9.44
N ASP A 125 -4.17 -15.63 8.26
CA ASP A 125 -4.21 -16.33 6.97
C ASP A 125 -3.14 -17.41 6.88
N GLY A 126 -1.98 -17.22 7.52
CA GLY A 126 -0.93 -18.22 7.62
C GLY A 126 -1.36 -19.43 8.45
N ILE A 127 -1.98 -19.21 9.62
CA ILE A 127 -2.54 -20.31 10.42
C ILE A 127 -3.60 -21.05 9.62
N GLU A 128 -4.51 -20.34 8.93
CA GLU A 128 -5.53 -20.95 8.08
C GLU A 128 -4.90 -21.79 6.96
N TYR A 129 -3.97 -21.20 6.20
CA TYR A 129 -3.31 -21.82 5.06
C TYR A 129 -2.50 -23.08 5.43
N PHE A 130 -1.68 -23.00 6.48
CA PHE A 130 -0.83 -24.12 6.90
C PHE A 130 -1.56 -25.15 7.77
N SER A 131 -2.80 -24.88 8.20
CA SER A 131 -3.65 -25.87 8.87
C SER A 131 -4.42 -26.76 7.89
N ASP A 132 -4.41 -26.43 6.59
CA ASP A 132 -5.03 -27.28 5.57
C ASP A 132 -4.11 -28.44 5.20
N ILE A 133 -4.69 -29.64 5.06
CA ILE A 133 -3.93 -30.88 4.79
C ILE A 133 -3.41 -30.88 3.35
N ASP A 134 -4.08 -30.17 2.44
CA ASP A 134 -3.62 -29.95 1.08
C ASP A 134 -3.69 -28.46 0.70
N PRO A 135 -2.63 -27.67 1.00
CA PRO A 135 -2.60 -26.25 0.69
C PRO A 135 -2.63 -25.94 -0.82
N TRP A 136 -2.53 -26.95 -1.68
CA TRP A 136 -2.50 -26.84 -3.14
C TRP A 136 -3.68 -27.57 -3.83
N GLY A 137 -4.56 -28.23 -3.07
CA GLY A 137 -5.66 -29.04 -3.59
C GLY A 137 -7.05 -28.55 -3.17
N PRO A 138 -8.13 -29.23 -3.61
CA PRO A 138 -9.47 -28.95 -3.14
C PRO A 138 -9.56 -29.23 -1.63
N PRO A 139 -10.23 -28.39 -0.83
CA PRO A 139 -10.22 -28.52 0.62
C PRO A 139 -10.86 -29.84 1.04
N SER A 140 -10.02 -30.82 1.36
CA SER A 140 -10.43 -31.91 2.24
C SER A 140 -10.79 -31.29 3.58
N SER A 141 -11.98 -31.57 4.12
CA SER A 141 -12.56 -30.93 5.31
C SER A 141 -11.53 -30.23 6.22
N PRO A 142 -11.53 -28.89 6.31
CA PRO A 142 -10.47 -28.17 7.02
C PRO A 142 -10.40 -28.63 8.47
N HIS A 143 -9.27 -29.22 8.86
CA HIS A 143 -8.97 -29.60 10.24
C HIS A 143 -8.43 -28.38 11.03
N ILE A 144 -9.11 -27.24 10.93
CA ILE A 144 -8.76 -26.08 11.75
C ILE A 144 -9.12 -26.39 13.19
N SER A 145 -8.10 -26.54 14.04
CA SER A 145 -8.32 -26.81 15.46
C SER A 145 -9.08 -25.65 16.13
N HIS A 146 -9.83 -25.95 17.18
CA HIS A 146 -10.49 -24.90 17.98
C HIS A 146 -9.48 -23.87 18.50
N THR A 147 -8.26 -24.31 18.84
CA THR A 147 -7.16 -23.43 19.25
C THR A 147 -6.76 -22.48 18.11
N SER A 148 -6.65 -22.96 16.88
CA SER A 148 -6.35 -22.13 15.70
C SER A 148 -7.42 -21.06 15.48
N LEU A 149 -8.71 -21.41 15.63
CA LEU A 149 -9.83 -20.46 15.51
C LEU A 149 -9.75 -19.32 16.53
N MET A 150 -9.19 -19.57 17.73
CA MET A 150 -8.99 -18.54 18.75
C MET A 150 -7.95 -17.48 18.35
N PHE A 151 -7.13 -17.74 17.36
CA PHE A 151 -6.16 -16.77 16.83
C PHE A 151 -6.60 -16.17 15.49
N ILE A 152 -7.20 -16.97 14.61
CA ILE A 152 -7.65 -16.52 13.28
C ILE A 152 -8.67 -15.39 13.43
N ALA A 153 -9.78 -15.62 14.15
CA ALA A 153 -10.87 -14.64 14.21
C ALA A 153 -10.44 -13.30 14.84
N PRO A 154 -9.75 -13.27 16.01
CA PRO A 154 -9.24 -12.02 16.55
C PRO A 154 -8.20 -11.35 15.65
N GLY A 155 -7.30 -12.12 15.01
CA GLY A 155 -6.31 -11.59 14.08
C GLY A 155 -6.96 -10.88 12.89
N GLN A 156 -7.98 -11.49 12.28
CA GLN A 156 -8.76 -10.90 11.20
C GLN A 156 -9.51 -9.63 11.63
N ILE A 157 -10.12 -9.64 12.82
CA ILE A 157 -10.83 -8.46 13.37
C ILE A 157 -9.86 -7.31 13.66
N ILE A 158 -8.75 -7.59 14.35
CA ILE A 158 -7.75 -6.57 14.67
C ILE A 158 -7.13 -6.03 13.40
N GLY A 159 -6.74 -6.92 12.47
CA GLY A 159 -6.17 -6.56 11.19
C GLY A 159 -7.10 -5.64 10.38
N SER A 160 -8.33 -6.06 10.14
CA SER A 160 -9.32 -5.25 9.40
C SER A 160 -9.64 -3.92 10.09
N THR A 161 -9.73 -3.88 11.41
CA THR A 161 -9.95 -2.64 12.18
C THR A 161 -8.78 -1.67 12.03
N LEU A 162 -7.54 -2.18 12.07
CA LEU A 162 -6.35 -1.37 11.86
C LEU A 162 -6.22 -0.91 10.40
N LEU A 163 -6.62 -1.71 9.41
CA LEU A 163 -6.72 -1.24 8.02
C LEU A 163 -7.68 -0.05 7.92
N LEU A 164 -8.87 -0.14 8.54
CA LEU A 164 -9.80 0.98 8.55
C LEU A 164 -9.20 2.21 9.25
N ALA A 165 -8.55 2.04 10.40
CA ALA A 165 -7.91 3.13 11.13
C ALA A 165 -6.80 3.81 10.30
N GLY A 166 -5.95 3.03 9.62
CA GLY A 166 -4.93 3.56 8.71
C GLY A 166 -5.54 4.38 7.57
N SER A 167 -6.64 3.90 6.98
CA SER A 167 -7.37 4.60 5.92
C SER A 167 -7.98 5.92 6.40
N VAL A 168 -8.52 5.95 7.63
CA VAL A 168 -9.02 7.20 8.24
C VAL A 168 -7.87 8.20 8.45
N ILE A 169 -6.72 7.76 8.96
CA ILE A 169 -5.54 8.62 9.14
C ILE A 169 -5.10 9.24 7.80
N PHE A 170 -4.99 8.43 6.75
CA PHE A 170 -4.63 8.92 5.41
C PHE A 170 -5.67 9.87 4.83
N THR A 171 -6.95 9.55 4.97
CA THR A 171 -8.05 10.40 4.48
C THR A 171 -8.00 11.76 5.16
N VAL A 172 -7.92 11.76 6.50
CA VAL A 172 -7.82 12.97 7.32
C VAL A 172 -6.58 13.79 6.92
N TRP A 173 -5.42 13.15 6.77
CA TRP A 173 -4.20 13.82 6.34
C TRP A 173 -4.33 14.45 4.94
N SER A 174 -4.94 13.74 3.99
CA SER A 174 -5.12 14.18 2.61
C SER A 174 -6.15 15.30 2.44
N ALA A 175 -7.03 15.50 3.43
CA ALA A 175 -8.08 16.51 3.37
C ALA A 175 -7.59 17.94 3.60
N VAL A 176 -6.32 18.14 3.98
CA VAL A 176 -5.76 19.47 4.21
C VAL A 176 -5.23 20.04 2.89
N GLU A 177 -5.75 21.20 2.51
CA GLU A 177 -5.22 22.00 1.41
C GLU A 177 -3.78 22.42 1.73
N TRP A 178 -2.83 21.93 0.94
CA TRP A 178 -1.46 22.41 1.02
C TRP A 178 -1.39 23.77 0.32
N PRO A 179 -0.80 24.80 0.94
CA PRO A 179 -0.59 26.07 0.25
C PRO A 179 0.20 25.81 -1.02
N GLU A 180 -0.27 26.36 -2.15
CA GLU A 180 0.46 26.26 -3.41
C GLU A 180 1.93 26.65 -3.18
N PRO A 181 2.90 25.88 -3.70
CA PRO A 181 4.28 26.32 -3.67
C PRO A 181 4.32 27.69 -4.34
N ALA A 182 4.66 28.72 -3.56
CA ALA A 182 4.76 30.08 -4.07
C ALA A 182 5.60 30.01 -5.36
N ALA A 183 4.97 30.32 -6.50
CA ALA A 183 5.63 30.31 -7.78
C ALA A 183 6.96 31.05 -7.59
N ILE A 184 8.07 30.36 -7.80
CA ILE A 184 9.40 30.98 -7.78
C ILE A 184 9.30 32.03 -8.89
N LYS A 185 9.05 33.29 -8.51
CA LYS A 185 9.06 34.39 -9.46
C LYS A 185 10.45 34.33 -10.06
N PRO A 186 10.61 34.16 -11.38
CA PRO A 186 11.91 34.29 -11.99
C PRO A 186 12.41 35.67 -11.60
N THR A 187 13.43 35.72 -10.75
CA THR A 187 14.11 36.96 -10.40
C THR A 187 14.75 37.45 -11.69
N SER A 188 14.04 38.33 -12.40
CA SER A 188 14.51 39.01 -13.59
C SER A 188 15.58 40.06 -13.29
N GLU A 189 16.18 40.02 -12.11
CA GLU A 189 17.20 40.97 -11.65
C GLU A 189 18.56 40.28 -11.66
N THR A 190 19.23 40.31 -12.81
CA THR A 190 20.65 40.69 -13.01
C THR A 190 21.18 40.13 -14.33
N MET A 191 20.75 40.71 -15.45
CA MET A 191 21.55 40.72 -16.69
C MET A 191 21.53 42.13 -17.28
N THR A 192 22.08 43.08 -16.54
CA THR A 192 22.54 44.36 -17.08
C THR A 192 23.99 44.55 -16.68
N GLU A 193 24.89 43.85 -17.35
CA GLU A 193 26.18 44.45 -17.70
C GLU A 193 26.44 44.22 -19.19
N PRO A 194 26.49 45.29 -20.00
CA PRO A 194 27.02 45.20 -21.35
C PRO A 194 28.53 45.00 -21.26
N LEU A 195 29.03 43.89 -21.80
CA LEU A 195 30.44 43.65 -22.06
C LEU A 195 30.96 44.70 -23.06
N THR A 196 31.38 45.85 -22.55
CA THR A 196 32.17 46.83 -23.29
C THR A 196 33.62 46.38 -23.39
N ARG A 197 33.98 46.01 -24.62
CA ARG A 197 35.32 45.95 -25.24
C ARG A 197 36.52 46.43 -24.41
N GLY A 198 37.53 45.55 -24.32
CA GLY A 198 38.94 45.90 -24.19
C GLY A 198 39.81 45.00 -25.08
N SER A 199 40.14 45.50 -26.28
CA SER A 199 41.30 45.12 -27.10
C SER A 199 42.60 45.26 -26.25
N ALA A 200 43.76 44.64 -26.46
CA ALA A 200 44.42 43.95 -27.57
C ALA A 200 45.74 43.34 -27.02
N ILE A 201 46.46 42.51 -27.81
CA ILE A 201 47.95 42.40 -27.85
C ILE A 201 48.61 41.74 -26.60
N ASN A 202 49.37 40.64 -26.65
CA ASN A 202 50.52 40.36 -27.52
C ASN A 202 50.88 38.86 -27.51
N SER A 203 51.39 38.41 -28.66
CA SER A 203 52.11 37.16 -28.87
C SER A 203 53.54 37.19 -28.33
N THR A 204 53.98 36.10 -27.70
CA THR A 204 55.31 35.47 -27.84
C THR A 204 55.21 34.02 -27.42
#